data_AF-A0A0F9PZX1-F1
#
_entry.id   AF-A0A0F9PZX1-F1
#
_cell.length_a   1.000
_cell.length_b   1.000
_cell.length_c   1.000
_cell.angle_alpha   90.00
_cell.angle_beta   90.00
_cell.angle_gamma   90.00
#
_symmetry.space_group_name_H-M   'P 1'
#
loop_
_entity.id
_entity.type
_entity.pdbx_description
1 polymer ?
#
loop_
_entity_poly.entity_id
_entity_poly.type
_entity_poly.pdbx_seq_one_letter_code
_entity_poly.pdbx_strand_id
1 'polypeptide(L)'
;MSLIKSKKRVADHGEVFTPEWMVDAMLDLVKEESERIDSRFLEPACGSGNFLVKVLKRKLCAVELKFGKSEFEKRQYALLALMCAYGIELLEDNIIECRANMLEVLADYLRIDETDDLHRAASHVLSLNLIQGDALSMKGYDGAPITFSEWGYLGKGKFQRRDFRLDVLT
;
A
#
# COMPACT_ATOMS: atom_id res chain seq x y z
N MET A 1 9.65 -0.74 -21.81
CA MET A 1 9.79 -1.65 -20.66
C MET A 1 9.05 -2.94 -20.95
N SER A 2 9.55 -4.08 -20.49
CA SER A 2 8.84 -5.37 -20.61
C SER A 2 7.65 -5.40 -19.65
N LEU A 3 6.50 -5.92 -20.08
CA LEU A 3 5.32 -6.12 -19.22
C LEU A 3 5.35 -7.44 -18.45
N ILE A 4 6.45 -8.21 -18.56
CA ILE A 4 6.64 -9.49 -17.88
C ILE A 4 8.09 -9.60 -17.39
N LYS A 5 8.31 -10.21 -16.21
CA LYS A 5 9.68 -10.58 -15.75
C LYS A 5 10.21 -11.78 -16.56
N SER A 6 9.39 -12.82 -16.76
CA SER A 6 9.76 -13.98 -17.58
C SER A 6 8.54 -14.75 -18.09
N LYS A 7 8.69 -15.49 -19.19
CA LYS A 7 7.62 -16.38 -19.70
C LYS A 7 7.25 -17.49 -18.70
N LYS A 8 8.20 -17.93 -17.88
CA LYS A 8 7.97 -18.96 -16.84
C LYS A 8 7.04 -18.42 -15.76
N ARG A 9 7.27 -17.20 -15.25
CA ARG A 9 6.39 -16.58 -14.24
C ARG A 9 4.98 -16.29 -14.78
N VAL A 10 4.86 -15.94 -16.06
CA VAL A 10 3.55 -15.85 -16.73
C VAL A 10 2.83 -17.20 -16.71
N ALA A 11 3.52 -18.29 -17.08
CA ALA A 11 2.91 -19.62 -17.15
C ALA A 11 2.57 -20.19 -15.75
N ASP A 12 3.47 -20.03 -14.78
CA ASP A 12 3.35 -20.66 -13.46
C ASP A 12 2.50 -19.83 -12.49
N HIS A 13 2.46 -18.50 -12.64
CA HIS A 13 1.85 -17.58 -11.67
C HIS A 13 0.92 -16.53 -12.30
N GLY A 14 0.80 -16.47 -13.62
CA GLY A 14 0.02 -15.42 -14.29
C GLY A 14 0.62 -14.01 -14.15
N GLU A 15 1.89 -13.89 -13.77
CA GLU A 15 2.51 -12.60 -13.49
C GLU A 15 2.66 -11.74 -14.75
N VAL A 16 1.92 -10.64 -14.77
CA VAL A 16 1.99 -9.58 -15.78
C VAL A 16 1.95 -8.22 -15.10
N PHE A 17 2.70 -7.25 -15.62
CA PHE A 17 2.66 -5.89 -15.11
C PHE A 17 1.59 -5.08 -15.81
N THR A 18 0.67 -4.52 -15.02
CA THR A 18 -0.31 -3.55 -15.52
C THR A 18 0.41 -2.29 -16.00
N PRO A 19 0.25 -1.88 -17.27
CA PRO A 19 0.87 -0.66 -17.78
C PRO A 19 0.36 0.58 -17.04
N GLU A 20 1.21 1.59 -16.89
CA GLU A 20 0.89 2.81 -16.15
C GLU A 20 -0.41 3.49 -16.62
N TRP A 21 -0.62 3.62 -17.93
CA TRP A 21 -1.83 4.22 -18.49
C TRP A 21 -3.11 3.47 -18.11
N MET A 22 -3.02 2.14 -17.96
CA MET A 22 -4.16 1.30 -17.59
C MET A 22 -4.45 1.42 -16.10
N VAL A 23 -3.41 1.47 -15.26
CA VAL A 23 -3.54 1.76 -13.83
C VAL A 23 -4.27 3.09 -13.64
N ASP A 24 -3.82 4.14 -14.32
CA ASP A 24 -4.45 5.47 -14.21
C ASP A 24 -5.91 5.46 -14.69
N ALA A 25 -6.19 4.83 -15.84
CA ALA A 25 -7.56 4.70 -16.33
C ALA A 25 -8.49 3.95 -15.36
N MET A 26 -8.01 2.90 -14.71
CA MET A 26 -8.79 2.13 -13.73
C MET A 26 -9.02 2.91 -12.43
N LEU A 27 -7.99 3.61 -11.92
CA LEU A 27 -8.13 4.44 -10.73
C LEU A 27 -9.05 5.63 -10.96
N ASP A 28 -9.16 6.14 -12.19
CA ASP A 28 -10.09 7.21 -12.55
C ASP A 28 -11.57 6.77 -12.47
N LEU A 29 -11.86 5.48 -12.59
CA LEU A 29 -13.23 4.95 -12.36
C LEU A 29 -13.67 5.07 -10.89
N VAL A 30 -12.71 5.10 -9.96
CA VAL A 30 -12.93 5.21 -8.52
C VAL A 30 -12.22 6.45 -7.95
N LYS A 31 -12.16 7.51 -8.75
CA LYS A 31 -11.31 8.69 -8.49
C LYS A 31 -11.47 9.26 -7.10
N GLU A 32 -12.71 9.48 -6.67
CA GLU A 32 -13.04 10.05 -5.35
C GLU A 32 -12.43 9.22 -4.21
N GLU A 33 -12.46 7.90 -4.33
CA GLU A 33 -11.86 6.99 -3.36
C GLU A 33 -10.33 6.98 -3.46
N SER A 34 -9.80 6.93 -4.68
CA SER A 34 -8.34 6.90 -4.92
C SER A 34 -7.62 8.17 -4.44
N GLU A 35 -8.32 9.30 -4.38
CA GLU A 35 -7.80 10.60 -3.91
C GLU A 35 -8.17 10.91 -2.45
N ARG A 36 -9.14 10.19 -1.86
CA ARG A 36 -9.51 10.36 -0.45
C ARG A 36 -8.46 9.73 0.46
N ILE A 37 -7.82 10.55 1.30
CA ILE A 37 -6.67 10.16 2.14
C ILE A 37 -6.97 8.92 3.01
N ASP A 38 -8.12 8.89 3.66
CA ASP A 38 -8.54 7.85 4.61
C ASP A 38 -9.35 6.70 3.97
N SER A 39 -9.58 6.74 2.65
CA SER A 39 -10.18 5.61 1.93
C SER A 39 -9.24 4.41 1.94
N ARG A 40 -9.78 3.22 2.22
CA ARG A 40 -9.01 1.97 2.32
C ARG A 40 -9.00 1.23 0.99
N PHE A 41 -7.81 0.96 0.47
CA PHE A 41 -7.61 0.22 -0.78
C PHE A 41 -6.96 -1.12 -0.49
N LEU A 42 -7.57 -2.20 -0.97
CA LEU A 42 -7.00 -3.55 -0.92
C LEU A 42 -6.74 -4.03 -2.34
N GLU A 43 -5.49 -4.38 -2.63
CA GLU A 43 -5.10 -5.05 -3.86
C GLU A 43 -4.70 -6.51 -3.56
N PRO A 44 -5.55 -7.51 -3.87
CA PRO A 44 -5.32 -8.91 -3.47
C PRO A 44 -4.27 -9.65 -4.32
N ALA A 45 -3.73 -9.02 -5.36
CA ALA A 45 -2.63 -9.53 -6.18
C ALA A 45 -1.69 -8.38 -6.55
N CYS A 46 -1.11 -7.75 -5.53
CA CYS A 46 -0.49 -6.43 -5.67
C CYS A 46 0.82 -6.41 -6.47
N GLY A 47 1.45 -7.56 -6.72
CA GLY A 47 2.71 -7.64 -7.45
C GLY A 47 3.77 -6.75 -6.80
N SER A 48 4.48 -5.97 -7.62
CA SER A 48 5.43 -4.95 -7.14
C SER A 48 4.79 -3.59 -6.84
N GLY A 49 3.45 -3.52 -6.81
CA GLY A 49 2.71 -2.36 -6.30
C GLY A 49 2.25 -1.35 -7.34
N ASN A 50 2.12 -1.70 -8.63
CA ASN A 50 1.73 -0.76 -9.70
C ASN A 50 0.48 0.07 -9.36
N PHE A 51 -0.56 -0.56 -8.80
CA PHE A 51 -1.76 0.14 -8.33
C PHE A 51 -1.50 0.89 -7.01
N LEU A 52 -0.96 0.22 -5.99
CA LEU A 52 -0.80 0.78 -4.65
C LEU A 52 0.10 2.03 -4.64
N VAL A 53 1.19 2.03 -5.42
CA VAL A 53 2.08 3.17 -5.60
C VAL A 53 1.34 4.37 -6.19
N LYS A 54 0.51 4.14 -7.21
CA LYS A 54 -0.29 5.21 -7.83
C LYS A 54 -1.37 5.73 -6.89
N VAL A 55 -2.03 4.85 -6.14
CA VAL A 55 -2.98 5.22 -5.09
C VAL A 55 -2.31 6.08 -4.02
N LEU A 56 -1.13 5.67 -3.52
CA LEU A 56 -0.39 6.44 -2.53
C LEU A 56 -0.04 7.83 -3.07
N LYS A 57 0.50 7.93 -4.30
CA LYS A 57 0.81 9.23 -4.92
C LYS A 57 -0.42 10.15 -5.00
N ARG A 58 -1.57 9.63 -5.44
CA ARG A 58 -2.84 10.40 -5.49
C ARG A 58 -3.25 10.90 -4.10
N LYS A 59 -3.18 10.04 -3.07
CA LYS A 59 -3.47 10.42 -1.69
C LYS A 59 -2.48 11.47 -1.17
N LEU A 60 -1.17 11.34 -1.45
CA LEU A 60 -0.15 12.32 -1.04
C LEU A 60 -0.36 13.68 -1.72
N CYS A 61 -0.80 13.72 -2.98
CA CYS A 61 -1.24 14.98 -3.60
C CYS A 61 -2.41 15.62 -2.83
N ALA A 62 -3.40 14.83 -2.40
CA ALA A 62 -4.49 15.33 -1.57
C ALA A 62 -4.01 15.80 -0.18
N VAL A 63 -3.01 15.13 0.41
CA VAL A 63 -2.35 15.58 1.66
C VAL A 63 -1.69 16.94 1.45
N GLU A 64 -0.90 17.12 0.40
CA GLU A 64 -0.21 18.37 0.10
C GLU A 64 -1.21 19.52 -0.05
N LEU A 65 -2.29 19.31 -0.81
CA LEU A 65 -3.31 20.32 -1.05
C LEU A 65 -4.05 20.75 0.23
N LYS A 66 -4.33 19.82 1.14
CA LYS A 66 -5.13 20.08 2.35
C LYS A 66 -4.30 20.49 3.56
N PHE A 67 -3.11 19.92 3.70
CA PHE A 67 -2.30 19.98 4.92
C PHE A 67 -0.86 20.45 4.70
N GLY A 68 -0.45 20.76 3.47
CA GLY A 68 0.93 21.15 3.13
C GLY A 68 1.47 22.41 3.84
N LYS A 69 0.59 23.22 4.44
CA LYS A 69 0.98 24.39 5.25
C LYS A 69 1.42 24.06 6.68
N SER A 70 1.11 22.86 7.17
CA SER A 70 1.45 22.40 8.51
C SER A 70 2.32 21.16 8.39
N GLU A 71 3.62 21.29 8.67
CA GLU A 71 4.56 20.17 8.62
C GLU A 71 4.09 18.99 9.49
N PHE A 72 3.52 19.30 10.66
CA PHE A 72 2.99 18.27 11.54
C PHE A 72 1.82 17.51 10.89
N GLU A 73 0.77 18.21 10.44
CA GLU A 73 -0.41 17.55 9.86
C GLU A 73 -0.07 16.88 8.53
N LYS A 74 0.77 17.49 7.68
CA LYS A 74 1.29 16.90 6.45
C LYS A 74 1.91 15.53 6.73
N ARG A 75 2.79 15.43 7.73
CA ARG A 75 3.45 14.17 8.12
C ARG A 75 2.44 13.14 8.64
N GLN A 76 1.49 13.54 9.50
CA GLN A 76 0.50 12.59 10.04
C GLN A 76 -0.45 12.07 8.96
N TYR A 77 -0.96 12.92 8.08
CA TYR A 77 -1.87 12.52 7.01
C TYR A 77 -1.16 11.78 5.87
N ALA A 78 0.13 12.02 5.63
CA ALA A 78 0.93 11.21 4.73
C ALA A 78 1.10 9.78 5.25
N LEU A 79 1.35 9.63 6.55
CA LEU A 79 1.38 8.31 7.17
C LEU A 79 0.01 7.63 7.14
N LEU A 80 -1.08 8.38 7.38
CA LEU A 80 -2.45 7.86 7.24
C LEU A 80 -2.74 7.35 5.81
N ALA A 81 -2.33 8.10 4.78
CA ALA A 81 -2.49 7.71 3.40
C ALA A 81 -1.85 6.33 3.10
N LEU A 82 -0.65 6.10 3.66
CA LEU A 82 0.06 4.83 3.55
C LEU A 82 -0.61 3.72 4.40
N MET A 83 -1.07 4.05 5.60
CA MET A 83 -1.81 3.12 6.49
C MET A 83 -3.12 2.62 5.87
N CYS A 84 -3.71 3.36 4.92
CA CYS A 84 -4.94 2.99 4.23
C CYS A 84 -4.70 2.21 2.92
N ALA A 85 -3.47 1.80 2.61
CA ALA A 85 -3.14 0.91 1.50
C ALA A 85 -2.82 -0.50 2.01
N TYR A 86 -3.46 -1.50 1.42
CA TYR A 86 -3.37 -2.92 1.77
C TYR A 86 -3.10 -3.76 0.52
N GLY A 87 -2.32 -4.83 0.70
CA GLY A 87 -1.93 -5.69 -0.41
C GLY A 87 -1.71 -7.13 0.01
N ILE A 88 -2.05 -8.06 -0.87
CA ILE A 88 -1.67 -9.47 -0.78
C ILE A 88 -0.87 -9.79 -2.03
N GLU A 89 0.20 -10.55 -1.89
CA GLU A 89 0.99 -11.03 -3.02
C GLU A 89 1.55 -12.41 -2.71
N LEU A 90 1.52 -13.28 -3.72
CA LEU A 90 1.95 -14.66 -3.57
C LEU A 90 3.48 -14.79 -3.51
N LEU A 91 4.19 -14.01 -4.34
CA LEU A 91 5.61 -14.15 -4.55
C LEU A 91 6.41 -13.23 -3.62
N GLU A 92 7.34 -13.81 -2.86
CA GLU A 92 8.15 -13.11 -1.86
C GLU A 92 8.94 -11.93 -2.45
N ASP A 93 9.52 -12.10 -3.64
CA ASP A 93 10.29 -11.05 -4.29
C ASP A 93 9.42 -9.84 -4.66
N ASN A 94 8.20 -10.09 -5.13
CA ASN A 94 7.25 -9.04 -5.50
C ASN A 94 6.78 -8.24 -4.29
N ILE A 95 6.43 -8.90 -3.18
CA ILE A 95 5.95 -8.19 -1.99
C ILE A 95 7.05 -7.35 -1.34
N ILE A 96 8.31 -7.83 -1.38
CA ILE A 96 9.48 -7.05 -0.94
C ILE A 96 9.64 -5.80 -1.82
N GLU A 97 9.56 -5.97 -3.15
CA GLU A 97 9.61 -4.87 -4.11
C GLU A 97 8.47 -3.86 -3.90
N CYS A 98 7.24 -4.34 -3.67
CA CYS A 98 6.08 -3.49 -3.39
C CYS A 98 6.27 -2.65 -2.12
N ARG A 99 6.79 -3.26 -1.03
CA ARG A 99 7.08 -2.54 0.21
C ARG A 99 8.15 -1.47 0.01
N ALA A 100 9.23 -1.79 -0.72
CA ALA A 100 10.28 -0.83 -1.03
C ALA A 100 9.75 0.35 -1.87
N ASN A 101 9.01 0.06 -2.95
CA ASN A 101 8.44 1.09 -3.83
C ASN A 101 7.47 2.02 -3.09
N MET A 102 6.64 1.47 -2.22
CA MET A 102 5.70 2.27 -1.40
C MET A 102 6.43 3.15 -0.38
N LEU A 103 7.47 2.62 0.25
CA LEU A 103 8.27 3.35 1.23
C LEU A 103 9.06 4.49 0.58
N GLU A 104 9.69 4.23 -0.57
CA GLU A 104 10.42 5.23 -1.36
C GLU A 104 9.52 6.42 -1.74
N VAL A 105 8.29 6.16 -2.20
CA VAL A 105 7.33 7.21 -2.53
C VAL A 105 7.01 8.12 -1.33
N LEU A 106 6.83 7.55 -0.15
CA LEU A 106 6.58 8.33 1.06
C LEU A 106 7.85 9.10 1.48
N ALA A 107 9.00 8.43 1.47
CA ALA A 107 10.29 8.99 1.88
C ALA A 107 10.67 10.20 1.01
N ASP A 108 10.53 10.07 -0.32
CA ASP A 108 10.77 11.14 -1.28
C ASP A 108 9.82 12.32 -1.07
N TYR A 109 8.53 12.04 -0.87
CA TYR A 109 7.53 13.08 -0.66
C TYR A 109 7.79 13.90 0.62
N LEU A 110 8.19 13.23 1.70
CA LEU A 110 8.49 13.88 2.99
C LEU A 110 9.94 14.34 3.14
N ARG A 111 10.83 13.94 2.22
CA ARG A 111 12.28 14.16 2.28
C ARG A 111 12.90 13.62 3.57
N ILE A 112 12.58 12.37 3.90
CA ILE A 112 13.08 11.66 5.08
C ILE A 112 13.85 10.40 4.67
N ASP A 113 14.68 9.89 5.57
CA ASP A 113 15.50 8.69 5.38
C ASP A 113 15.26 7.66 6.52
N GLU A 114 16.02 6.56 6.51
CA GLU A 114 15.88 5.48 7.49
C GLU A 114 16.12 5.88 8.95
N THR A 115 16.78 7.02 9.20
CA THR A 115 17.01 7.52 10.55
C THR A 115 15.77 8.18 11.15
N ASP A 116 14.82 8.63 10.33
CA ASP A 116 13.59 9.28 10.75
C ASP A 116 12.60 8.27 11.39
N ASP A 117 11.98 8.65 12.51
CA ASP A 117 10.98 7.82 13.19
C ASP A 117 9.76 7.52 12.31
N LEU A 118 9.36 8.46 11.44
CA LEU A 118 8.23 8.30 10.54
C LEU A 118 8.55 7.31 9.42
N HIS A 119 9.78 7.30 8.91
CA HIS A 119 10.22 6.29 7.95
C HIS A 119 10.16 4.89 8.56
N ARG A 120 10.67 4.73 9.80
CA ARG A 120 10.60 3.46 10.54
C ARG A 120 9.16 3.03 10.82
N ALA A 121 8.29 3.97 11.19
CA ALA A 121 6.87 3.71 11.38
C ALA A 121 6.18 3.27 10.07
N ALA A 122 6.45 3.95 8.96
CA ALA A 122 5.92 3.60 7.65
C ALA A 122 6.37 2.20 7.20
N SER A 123 7.67 1.89 7.34
CA SER A 123 8.20 0.56 7.06
C SER A 123 7.50 -0.52 7.90
N HIS A 124 7.23 -0.25 9.18
CA HIS A 124 6.51 -1.19 10.04
C HIS A 124 5.06 -1.37 9.59
N VAL A 125 4.35 -0.29 9.27
CA VAL A 125 2.97 -0.35 8.74
C VAL A 125 2.93 -1.16 7.45
N LEU A 126 3.84 -0.93 6.49
CA LEU A 126 3.89 -1.70 5.25
C LEU A 126 4.14 -3.19 5.49
N SER A 127 4.93 -3.56 6.51
CA SER A 127 5.15 -4.96 6.86
C SER A 127 3.88 -5.67 7.35
N LEU A 128 2.92 -4.91 7.91
CA LEU A 128 1.63 -5.40 8.40
C LEU A 128 0.54 -5.35 7.33
N ASN A 129 0.57 -4.33 6.48
CA ASN A 129 -0.49 -4.08 5.49
C ASN A 129 -0.25 -4.79 4.15
N LEU A 130 1.01 -5.03 3.78
CA LEU A 130 1.40 -5.69 2.54
C LEU A 130 1.91 -7.08 2.89
N ILE A 131 1.08 -8.11 2.67
CA ILE A 131 1.26 -9.45 3.22
C ILE A 131 1.65 -10.41 2.10
N GLN A 132 2.68 -11.24 2.35
CA GLN A 132 2.94 -12.40 1.51
C GLN A 132 1.90 -13.49 1.82
N GLY A 133 1.08 -13.84 0.83
CA GLY A 133 0.03 -14.81 1.03
C GLY A 133 -0.74 -15.12 -0.24
N ASP A 134 -1.67 -16.05 -0.11
CA ASP A 134 -2.61 -16.43 -1.15
C ASP A 134 -3.98 -15.86 -0.81
N ALA A 135 -4.41 -14.88 -1.61
CA ALA A 135 -5.71 -14.23 -1.44
C ALA A 135 -6.90 -15.16 -1.69
N LEU A 136 -6.74 -16.24 -2.48
CA LEU A 136 -7.79 -17.21 -2.74
C LEU A 136 -8.04 -18.12 -1.54
N SER A 137 -6.96 -18.57 -0.89
CA SER A 137 -7.07 -19.36 0.35
C SER A 137 -7.13 -18.51 1.63
N MET A 138 -6.97 -17.18 1.50
CA MET A 138 -6.92 -16.20 2.60
C MET A 138 -5.87 -16.53 3.67
N LYS A 139 -4.75 -17.13 3.24
CA LYS A 139 -3.66 -17.57 4.12
C LYS A 139 -2.36 -16.86 3.81
N GLY A 140 -1.59 -16.55 4.85
CA GLY A 140 -0.22 -16.10 4.74
C GLY A 140 0.69 -17.23 4.24
N TYR A 141 1.94 -16.88 3.94
CA TYR A 141 2.96 -17.85 3.50
C TYR A 141 3.22 -18.98 4.51
N ASP A 142 2.91 -18.76 5.79
CA ASP A 142 3.02 -19.73 6.89
C ASP A 142 1.79 -20.66 7.02
N GLY A 143 0.77 -20.45 6.18
CA GLY A 143 -0.49 -21.18 6.21
C GLY A 143 -1.50 -20.70 7.25
N ALA A 144 -1.16 -19.68 8.06
CA ALA A 144 -2.07 -19.05 9.00
C ALA A 144 -3.04 -18.10 8.26
N PRO A 145 -4.24 -17.82 8.81
CA PRO A 145 -5.15 -16.84 8.23
C PRO A 145 -4.51 -15.45 8.11
N ILE A 146 -4.71 -14.79 6.97
CA ILE A 146 -4.26 -13.40 6.75
C ILE A 146 -4.96 -12.50 7.77
N THR A 147 -4.18 -11.64 8.42
CA THR A 147 -4.68 -10.64 9.37
C THR A 147 -4.33 -9.24 8.88
N PHE A 148 -5.33 -8.38 8.72
CA PHE A 148 -5.13 -6.97 8.38
C PHE A 148 -5.25 -6.07 9.61
N SER A 149 -4.40 -5.04 9.64
CA SER A 149 -4.46 -3.97 10.62
C SER A 149 -5.24 -2.79 10.07
N GLU A 150 -6.45 -2.55 10.59
CA GLU A 150 -7.17 -1.32 10.32
C GLU A 150 -6.60 -0.19 11.17
N TRP A 151 -6.29 0.92 10.51
CA TRP A 151 -5.79 2.13 11.16
C TRP A 151 -6.84 3.24 11.15
N GLY A 152 -6.80 4.09 12.17
CA GLY A 152 -7.60 5.31 12.24
C GLY A 152 -6.82 6.45 12.92
N TYR A 153 -6.88 7.65 12.37
CA TYR A 153 -6.23 8.82 12.95
C TYR A 153 -7.11 9.46 14.02
N LEU A 154 -6.55 9.62 15.23
CA LEU A 154 -7.23 10.23 16.37
C LEU A 154 -6.88 11.72 16.54
N GLY A 155 -6.05 12.26 15.64
CA GLY A 155 -5.49 13.60 15.77
C GLY A 155 -4.25 13.64 16.68
N LYS A 156 -3.54 14.77 16.64
CA LYS A 156 -2.37 15.03 17.51
C LYS A 156 -1.30 13.93 17.43
N GLY A 157 -1.11 13.34 16.24
CA GLY A 157 -0.11 12.30 16.01
C GLY A 157 -0.42 10.94 16.65
N LYS A 158 -1.68 10.71 17.05
CA LYS A 158 -2.13 9.43 17.61
C LYS A 158 -2.95 8.66 16.59
N PHE A 159 -2.70 7.35 16.53
CA PHE A 159 -3.43 6.41 15.68
C PHE A 159 -4.00 5.28 16.54
N GLN A 160 -5.18 4.80 16.17
CA GLN A 160 -5.71 3.54 16.67
C GLN A 160 -5.50 2.43 15.65
N ARG A 161 -5.31 1.22 16.15
CA ARG A 161 -5.20 -0.01 15.36
C ARG A 161 -6.23 -1.03 15.82
N ARG A 162 -6.83 -1.73 14.88
CA ARG A 162 -7.67 -2.90 15.13
C ARG A 162 -7.34 -3.99 14.12
N ASP A 163 -7.11 -5.20 14.60
CA ASP A 163 -6.74 -6.32 13.74
C ASP A 163 -7.95 -7.20 13.43
N PHE A 164 -8.03 -7.65 12.18
CA PHE A 164 -9.10 -8.50 11.68
C PHE A 164 -8.51 -9.63 10.85
N ARG A 165 -9.05 -10.83 11.01
CA ARG A 165 -8.73 -11.94 10.11
C ARG A 165 -9.56 -11.83 8.84
N LEU A 166 -8.93 -11.99 7.67
CA LEU A 166 -9.61 -11.87 6.39
C LEU A 166 -10.70 -12.94 6.21
N ASP A 167 -10.45 -14.15 6.70
CA ASP A 167 -11.33 -15.31 6.54
C ASP A 167 -12.61 -15.29 7.38
N VAL A 168 -12.78 -14.28 8.25
CA VAL A 168 -14.02 -14.06 9.02
C VAL A 168 -14.78 -12.80 8.60
N LEU A 169 -14.31 -12.10 7.54
CA LEU A 169 -14.93 -10.88 7.02
C LEU A 169 -15.86 -11.14 5.82
N THR A 170 -15.86 -12.35 5.27
CA THR A 170 -16.70 -12.81 4.14
C THR A 170 -17.72 -13.82 4.61
#